data_AF-A0A382MZQ0-F1
#
_entry.id   AF-A0A382MZQ0-F1
#
_cell.length_a   1.000
_cell.length_b   1.000
_cell.length_c   1.000
_cell.angle_alpha   90.00
_cell.angle_beta   90.00
_cell.angle_gamma   90.00
#
_symmetry.space_group_name_H-M   'P 1'
#
loop_
_entity.id
_entity.type
_entity.pdbx_description
1 polymer ?
#
loop_
_entity_poly.entity_id
_entity_poly.type
_entity_poly.pdbx_seq_one_letter_code
_entity_poly.pdbx_strand_id
1 'polypeptide(L)' 'MDIARLKQLAGVNEFKGYKEYVPENPSITASALRKKEKDLGLKPGDPEWFKLWFSRPFMTGNLGFRGRQK' A
#
# COMPACT_ATOMS: atom_id res chain seq x y z
N MET A 1 -12.31 -36.43 -19.61
CA MET A 1 -11.57 -35.64 -18.62
C MET A 1 -10.59 -34.78 -19.38
N ASP A 2 -10.75 -33.46 -19.32
CA ASP A 2 -10.11 -32.54 -20.27
C ASP A 2 -8.72 -32.11 -19.81
N ILE A 3 -7.74 -32.18 -20.71
CA ILE A 3 -6.34 -31.85 -20.43
C ILE A 3 -6.17 -30.40 -19.94
N ALA A 4 -7.02 -29.48 -20.44
CA ALA A 4 -7.03 -28.08 -20.05
C ALA A 4 -7.42 -27.91 -18.57
N ARG A 5 -8.38 -28.71 -18.09
CA ARG A 5 -8.84 -28.67 -16.70
C ARG A 5 -7.77 -29.16 -15.73
N LEU A 6 -7.03 -30.22 -16.12
CA LEU A 6 -5.91 -30.72 -15.32
C LEU A 6 -4.78 -29.71 -15.19
N LYS A 7 -4.42 -29.01 -16.28
CA LYS A 7 -3.39 -27.94 -16.25
C LYS A 7 -3.78 -26.78 -15.32
N GLN A 8 -5.04 -26.37 -15.35
CA GLN A 8 -5.57 -25.33 -14.46
C GLN A 8 -5.50 -25.74 -12.98
N LEU A 9 -5.94 -26.97 -12.67
CA LEU A 9 -5.93 -27.50 -11.29
C LEU A 9 -4.51 -27.73 -10.77
N ALA A 10 -3.58 -28.12 -11.64
CA ALA A 10 -2.16 -28.27 -11.30
C ALA A 10 -1.43 -26.94 -11.12
N GLY A 11 -2.09 -25.79 -11.29
CA GLY A 11 -1.47 -24.47 -11.15
C GLY A 11 -0.47 -24.14 -12.25
N VAL A 12 -0.49 -24.87 -13.37
CA VAL A 12 0.34 -24.61 -14.55
C VAL A 12 -0.26 -23.41 -15.28
N ASN A 13 -0.06 -22.22 -14.73
CA ASN A 13 -0.36 -20.96 -15.39
C ASN A 13 0.87 -20.49 -16.16
N GLU A 14 0.68 -19.99 -17.38
CA GLU A 14 1.74 -19.40 -18.17
C GLU A 14 2.36 -18.21 -17.41
N PHE A 15 3.69 -18.16 -17.38
CA PHE A 15 4.43 -17.09 -16.72
C PHE A 15 4.08 -15.74 -17.36
N LYS A 16 3.38 -14.87 -16.63
CA LYS A 16 2.86 -13.58 -17.13
C LYS A 16 3.92 -12.46 -17.21
N GLY A 17 5.21 -12.81 -17.21
CA GLY A 17 6.32 -11.85 -17.19
C GLY A 17 6.54 -11.19 -15.83
N TYR A 18 7.64 -10.43 -15.72
CA TYR A 18 7.85 -9.51 -14.61
C TYR A 18 7.01 -8.26 -14.85
N LYS A 19 6.12 -7.92 -13.91
CA LYS A 19 5.49 -6.60 -13.91
C LYS A 19 6.56 -5.58 -13.53
N GLU A 20 6.71 -4.54 -14.35
CA GLU A 20 7.61 -3.44 -14.06
C GLU A 20 7.15 -2.76 -12.76
N TYR A 21 7.99 -2.85 -11.73
CA TYR A 21 7.78 -2.10 -10.51
C TYR A 21 8.19 -0.66 -10.81
N VAL A 22 7.22 0.23 -10.99
CA VAL A 22 7.48 1.66 -11.01
C VAL A 22 7.68 2.08 -9.55
N PRO A 23 8.91 2.42 -9.10
CA PRO A 23 9.07 3.01 -7.79
C PRO A 23 8.34 4.35 -7.80
N GLU A 24 7.17 4.40 -7.14
CA GLU A 24 6.49 5.65 -6.83
C GLU A 24 7.50 6.52 -6.08
N ASN A 25 7.94 7.63 -6.66
CA ASN A 25 8.95 8.48 -6.02
C ASN A 25 8.30 9.18 -4.80
N PRO A 26 8.59 8.75 -3.56
CA PRO A 26 7.95 9.30 -2.37
C PRO A 26 8.39 10.75 -2.12
N SER A 27 9.43 11.25 -2.80
CA SER A 27 9.90 12.63 -2.66
C SER A 27 8.93 13.65 -3.25
N ILE A 28 8.15 13.27 -4.28
CA ILE A 28 7.13 14.15 -4.87
C ILE A 28 6.04 14.43 -3.84
N THR A 29 5.59 13.40 -3.13
CA THR A 29 4.55 13.51 -2.10
C THR A 29 5.08 14.08 -0.79
N ALA A 30 6.35 13.85 -0.43
CA ALA A 30 6.97 14.36 0.79
C ALA A 30 6.94 15.89 0.90
N SER A 31 7.09 16.62 -0.21
CA SER A 31 7.00 18.09 -0.24
C SER A 31 5.59 18.59 0.12
N ALA A 32 4.56 17.93 -0.41
CA ALA A 32 3.17 18.23 -0.10
C ALA A 32 2.81 17.86 1.36
N LEU A 33 3.33 16.73 1.86
CA LEU A 33 3.14 16.31 3.25
C LEU A 33 3.78 17.28 4.24
N ARG A 34 5.01 17.77 3.97
CA ARG A 34 5.65 18.81 4.79
C ARG A 34 4.86 20.12 4.83
N LYS A 35 4.22 20.51 3.72
CA LYS A 35 3.36 21.70 3.71
C LYS A 35 2.12 21.50 4.60
N LYS A 36 1.48 20.32 4.52
CA LYS A 36 0.33 19.95 5.36
C LYS A 36 0.71 19.83 6.84
N GLU A 37 1.88 19.30 7.17
CA GLU A 37 2.40 19.22 8.53
C GLU A 37 2.50 20.62 9.18
N LYS A 38 3.05 21.60 8.43
CA LYS A 38 3.16 22.99 8.89
C LYS A 38 1.80 23.67 9.03
N ASP A 39 0.90 23.45 8.08
CA ASP A 39 -0.46 24.04 8.07
C ASP A 39 -1.29 23.53 9.26
N LEU A 40 -1.20 22.24 9.56
CA LEU A 40 -1.92 21.59 10.65
C LEU A 40 -1.19 21.68 12.01
N GLY A 41 0.02 22.24 12.05
CA GLY A 41 0.81 22.39 13.28
C GLY A 41 1.18 21.06 13.96
N LEU A 42 1.27 19.97 13.19
CA LEU A 42 1.48 18.62 13.72
C LEU A 42 2.94 18.42 14.16
N LYS A 43 3.15 17.83 15.33
CA LYS A 43 4.51 17.53 15.81
C LYS A 43 4.90 16.08 15.50
N PRO A 44 6.19 15.82 15.21
CA PRO A 44 6.69 14.46 15.10
C PRO A 44 6.38 13.68 16.38
N GLY A 45 5.61 12.60 16.27
CA GLY A 45 5.16 11.79 17.40
C GLY A 45 3.66 11.88 17.70
N ASP A 46 2.95 12.88 17.18
CA ASP A 46 1.48 12.91 17.29
C ASP A 46 0.83 11.81 16.43
N PRO A 47 -0.31 11.23 16.88
CA PRO A 47 -1.05 10.25 16.08
C PRO A 47 -1.45 10.77 14.70
N GLU A 48 -1.82 12.06 14.61
CA GLU A 48 -2.21 12.71 13.36
C GLU A 48 -1.00 12.98 12.44
N TRP A 49 0.18 13.23 13.01
CA TRP A 49 1.43 13.32 12.25
C TRP A 49 1.75 11.97 11.59
N PHE A 50 1.67 10.89 12.37
CA PHE A 50 1.90 9.53 11.85
C PHE A 50 0.89 9.18 10.76
N LYS A 51 -0.38 9.52 10.96
CA LYS A 51 -1.43 9.31 9.96
C LYS A 51 -1.18 10.11 8.69
N LEU A 52 -0.73 11.35 8.78
CA LEU A 52 -0.40 12.16 7.60
C LEU A 52 0.72 11.53 6.77
N TRP A 53 1.79 11.04 7.41
CA TRP A 53 2.97 10.51 6.74
C TRP A 53 2.84 9.05 6.28
N PHE A 54 2.10 8.23 7.03
CA PHE A 54 1.98 6.78 6.79
C PHE A 54 0.59 6.35 6.34
N SER A 55 -0.35 7.28 6.15
CA SER A 55 -1.54 6.97 5.36
C SER A 55 -1.11 6.74 3.91
N ARG A 56 -1.36 5.55 3.38
CA ARG A 56 -1.17 5.35 1.94
C ARG A 56 -2.11 6.32 1.22
N PRO A 57 -1.64 7.12 0.25
CA PRO A 57 -2.54 7.86 -0.61
C PRO A 57 -3.47 6.80 -1.23
N PHE A 58 -4.79 7.01 -1.16
CA PHE A 58 -5.83 6.09 -1.62
C PHE A 58 -6.20 4.90 -0.71
N MET A 59 -5.64 4.77 0.51
CA MET A 59 -6.24 3.88 1.52
C MET A 59 -7.41 4.58 2.22
N THR A 60 -8.50 4.79 1.48
CA THR A 60 -9.80 5.15 2.08
C THR A 60 -10.43 3.88 2.64
N GLY A 61 -9.87 3.40 3.73
CA GLY A 61 -10.34 2.22 4.44
C GLY A 61 -9.49 2.10 5.67
N ASN A 62 -10.04 2.52 6.81
CA ASN A 62 -9.43 2.26 8.11
C ASN A 62 -9.50 0.75 8.36
N LEU A 63 -8.62 -0.02 7.71
CA LEU A 63 -8.32 -1.38 8.11
C LEU A 63 -7.52 -1.21 9.41
N GLY A 64 -8.26 -0.96 10.51
CA GLY A 64 -7.69 -0.85 11.85
C GLY A 64 -6.69 -1.98 12.07
N PHE A 65 -5.63 -1.72 12.82
CA PHE A 65 -4.59 -2.69 13.09
C PHE A 65 -5.24 -4.01 13.52
N ARG A 66 -5.20 -5.02 12.64
CA ARG A 66 -5.69 -6.36 12.96
C ARG A 66 -4.65 -6.97 13.90
N GLY A 67 -4.73 -6.61 15.17
CA GLY A 67 -4.02 -7.30 16.23
C GLY A 67 -4.46 -8.76 16.22
N ARG A 68 -3.52 -9.68 16.41
CA ARG A 68 -3.85 -11.07 16.68
C ARG A 68 -4.71 -11.09 17.95
N GLN A 69 -5.99 -11.43 17.82
CA GLN A 69 -6.82 -11.79 18.97
C GLN A 69 -6.18 -13.03 19.60
N LYS A 70 -5.91 -12.97 20.91
CA LYS A 70 -5.51 -14.13 21.70
C LYS A 70 -6.74 -14.94 22.08
#